data_AF-A0A662KU47-F1
#
_entry.id   AF-A0A662KU47-F1
#
_cell.length_a   1.000
_cell.length_b   1.000
_cell.length_c   1.000
_cell.angle_alpha   90.00
_cell.angle_beta   90.00
_cell.angle_gamma   90.00
#
_symmetry.space_group_name_H-M   'P 1'
#
loop_
_entity.id
_entity.type
_entity.pdbx_description
1 polymer ?
#
loop_
_entity_poly.entity_id
_entity_poly.type
_entity_poly.pdbx_seq_one_letter_code
_entity_poly.pdbx_strand_id
1 'polypeptide(L)'
;MIDNITITILILLSFLLVWIGIMIFTTKPEEEEEEIEEEQGVVEMEKNEELEKYKKIVAELEEKLKKLEEKPTNDKLLDWLTDLRRENEFLRMKMAQLEGSKMLYSEEALRIENERMKRENEELRRKIENLENEVRELKNSINYYRDLVSKLQGSYTVLNKYNYRICIRNPETGEYEYQLIKLPPDFDPYNPTYITKDGIEVYEEYGIRIPTKLGDIIREEFKKDIYWRDFELDR
;
A
#
# COMPACT_ATOMS: atom_id res chain seq x y z
N MET A 1 30.39 -58.06 103.77
CA MET A 1 29.63 -57.17 104.67
C MET A 1 28.57 -56.54 103.81
N ILE A 2 27.29 -56.70 104.14
CA ILE A 2 26.24 -55.93 103.46
C ILE A 2 26.39 -54.52 104.00
N ASP A 3 26.60 -53.56 103.11
CA ASP A 3 26.83 -52.17 103.48
C ASP A 3 25.56 -51.58 104.09
N ASN A 4 25.71 -50.71 105.09
CA ASN A 4 24.56 -50.06 105.76
C ASN A 4 23.62 -49.37 104.76
N ILE A 5 24.16 -48.89 103.63
CA ILE A 5 23.40 -48.28 102.53
C ILE A 5 22.45 -49.29 101.88
N THR A 6 22.92 -50.50 101.60
CA THR A 6 22.09 -51.56 100.99
C THR A 6 20.98 -52.01 101.94
N ILE A 7 21.26 -52.05 103.25
CA ILE A 7 20.24 -52.36 104.27
C ILE A 7 19.18 -51.25 104.34
N THR A 8 19.57 -49.98 104.34
CA THR A 8 18.62 -48.86 104.35
C THR A 8 17.74 -48.83 103.10
N ILE A 9 18.30 -49.13 101.92
CA ILE A 9 17.54 -49.22 100.67
C ILE A 9 16.52 -50.35 100.75
N LEU A 10 16.91 -51.54 101.22
CA LEU A 10 16.00 -52.68 101.37
C LEU A 10 14.85 -52.41 102.35
N ILE A 11 15.12 -51.71 103.46
CA ILE A 11 14.07 -51.32 104.42
C ILE A 11 13.09 -50.34 103.77
N LEU A 12 13.58 -49.31 103.09
CA LEU A 12 12.73 -48.35 102.36
C LEU A 12 11.88 -49.02 101.29
N LEU A 13 12.47 -49.95 100.54
CA LEU A 13 11.79 -50.68 99.47
C LEU A 13 10.72 -51.63 100.02
N SER A 14 10.98 -52.26 101.17
CA SER A 14 9.98 -53.08 101.86
C SER A 14 8.80 -52.25 102.39
N PHE A 15 9.06 -51.06 102.92
CA PHE A 15 8.01 -50.13 103.38
C PHE A 15 7.18 -49.62 102.21
N LEU A 16 7.82 -49.32 101.09
CA LEU A 16 7.16 -48.83 99.88
C LEU A 16 6.27 -49.92 99.25
N LEU A 17 6.72 -51.18 99.24
CA LEU A 17 5.92 -52.31 98.77
C LEU A 17 4.73 -52.62 99.67
N VAL A 18 4.90 -52.55 101.00
CA VAL A 18 3.78 -52.69 101.95
C VAL A 18 2.79 -51.54 101.80
N TRP A 19 3.29 -50.31 101.59
CA TRP A 19 2.44 -49.13 101.37
C TRP A 19 1.65 -49.23 100.05
N ILE A 20 2.28 -49.69 98.97
CA ILE A 20 1.60 -49.99 97.70
C ILE A 20 0.55 -51.10 97.91
N GLY A 21 0.88 -52.15 98.67
CA GLY A 21 -0.07 -53.23 98.98
C GLY A 21 -1.30 -52.75 99.76
N ILE A 22 -1.12 -51.83 100.72
CA ILE A 22 -2.22 -51.19 101.44
C ILE A 22 -3.02 -50.26 100.52
N MET A 23 -2.34 -49.50 99.64
CA MET A 23 -3.02 -48.60 98.70
C MET A 23 -3.92 -49.38 97.74
N ILE A 24 -3.41 -50.44 97.12
CA ILE A 24 -4.17 -51.30 96.20
C ILE A 24 -5.36 -51.98 96.92
N PHE A 25 -5.21 -52.36 98.19
CA PHE A 25 -6.27 -53.04 98.95
C PHE A 25 -7.33 -52.06 99.54
N THR A 26 -7.05 -50.76 99.59
CA THR A 26 -7.96 -49.74 100.15
C THR A 26 -8.66 -48.88 99.08
N THR A 27 -8.13 -48.82 97.85
CA THR A 27 -8.85 -48.26 96.70
C THR A 27 -9.71 -49.34 96.07
N LYS A 28 -11.02 -49.35 96.38
CA LYS A 28 -12.00 -50.10 95.59
C LYS A 28 -11.95 -49.55 94.15
N PRO A 29 -11.64 -50.36 93.13
CA PRO A 29 -11.60 -49.89 91.75
C PRO A 29 -13.02 -49.99 91.19
N GLU A 30 -13.64 -48.88 90.82
CA GLU A 30 -14.80 -48.99 89.94
C GLU A 30 -15.02 -47.82 88.97
N GLU A 31 -14.23 -46.74 88.92
CA GLU A 31 -14.58 -45.60 88.01
C GLU A 31 -13.41 -44.83 87.33
N GLU A 32 -12.15 -45.29 87.30
CA GLU A 32 -11.02 -44.54 86.67
C GLU A 32 -10.39 -45.21 85.40
N GLU A 33 -10.87 -46.38 84.96
CA GLU A 33 -10.32 -47.07 83.77
C GLU A 33 -10.88 -46.56 82.43
N GLU A 34 -11.99 -45.81 82.43
CA GLU A 34 -12.64 -45.39 81.17
C GLU A 34 -12.01 -44.15 80.51
N GLU A 35 -11.44 -43.19 81.26
CA GLU A 35 -10.96 -41.92 80.67
C GLU A 35 -9.56 -42.01 80.01
N ILE A 36 -8.70 -42.96 80.40
CA ILE A 36 -7.32 -43.06 79.88
C ILE A 36 -7.26 -43.86 78.56
N GLU A 37 -8.17 -44.81 78.36
CA GLU A 37 -8.25 -45.60 77.11
C GLU A 37 -8.84 -44.79 75.95
N GLU A 38 -9.75 -43.84 76.21
CA GLU A 38 -10.33 -43.00 75.17
C GLU A 38 -9.33 -41.99 74.58
N GLU A 39 -8.49 -41.32 75.38
CA GLU A 39 -7.52 -40.34 74.85
C GLU A 39 -6.35 -41.00 74.09
N GLN A 40 -5.87 -42.19 74.50
CA GLN A 40 -4.82 -42.90 73.77
C GLN A 40 -5.33 -43.53 72.47
N GLY A 41 -6.57 -44.03 72.45
CA GLY A 41 -7.20 -44.59 71.25
C GLY A 41 -7.44 -43.55 70.15
N VAL A 42 -7.85 -42.33 70.52
CA VAL A 42 -8.15 -41.26 69.55
C VAL A 42 -6.88 -40.73 68.86
N VAL A 43 -5.78 -40.55 69.60
CA VAL A 43 -4.50 -40.03 69.06
C VAL A 43 -3.78 -41.07 68.18
N GLU A 44 -3.86 -42.36 68.51
CA GLU A 44 -3.34 -43.42 67.63
C GLU A 44 -4.18 -43.59 66.37
N MET A 45 -5.51 -43.44 66.45
CA MET A 45 -6.39 -43.47 65.26
C MET A 45 -6.11 -42.30 64.31
N GLU A 46 -5.96 -41.07 64.80
CA GLU A 46 -5.68 -39.89 63.96
C GLU A 46 -4.33 -40.01 63.22
N LYS A 47 -3.27 -40.46 63.92
CA LYS A 47 -1.96 -40.70 63.29
C LYS A 47 -2.03 -41.80 62.22
N ASN A 48 -2.83 -42.84 62.44
CA ASN A 48 -2.97 -43.93 61.46
C ASN A 48 -3.72 -43.46 60.21
N GLU A 49 -4.76 -42.63 60.36
CA GLU A 49 -5.51 -42.08 59.23
C GLU A 49 -4.66 -41.13 58.35
N GLU A 50 -3.85 -40.26 58.97
CA GLU A 50 -2.93 -39.41 58.21
C GLU A 50 -1.86 -40.23 57.49
N LEU A 51 -1.30 -41.25 58.17
CA LEU A 51 -0.32 -42.16 57.58
C LEU A 51 -0.89 -42.90 56.35
N GLU A 52 -2.14 -43.32 56.40
CA GLU A 52 -2.82 -43.93 55.25
C GLU A 52 -3.04 -42.95 54.08
N LYS A 53 -3.39 -41.69 54.37
CA LYS A 53 -3.51 -40.64 53.34
C LYS A 53 -2.17 -40.39 52.65
N TYR A 54 -1.08 -40.28 53.41
CA TYR A 54 0.25 -40.11 52.83
C TYR A 54 0.69 -41.34 52.03
N LYS A 55 0.40 -42.57 52.48
CA LYS A 55 0.67 -43.78 51.70
C LYS A 55 -0.08 -43.82 50.37
N LYS A 56 -1.36 -43.41 50.35
CA LYS A 56 -2.14 -43.31 49.09
C LYS A 56 -1.54 -42.28 48.13
N ILE A 57 -1.16 -41.11 48.64
CA ILE A 57 -0.58 -40.05 47.82
C ILE A 57 0.78 -40.49 47.25
N VAL A 58 1.62 -41.14 48.07
CA VAL A 58 2.90 -41.70 47.61
C VAL A 58 2.67 -42.76 46.53
N ALA A 59 1.72 -43.68 46.72
CA ALA A 59 1.39 -44.70 45.72
C ALA A 59 0.87 -44.10 44.39
N GLU A 60 0.05 -43.05 44.46
CA GLU A 60 -0.46 -42.37 43.26
C GLU A 60 0.66 -41.61 42.53
N LEU A 61 1.59 -40.99 43.27
CA LEU A 61 2.76 -40.32 42.71
C LEU A 61 3.74 -41.33 42.09
N GLU A 62 3.95 -42.49 42.72
CA GLU A 62 4.74 -43.59 42.16
C GLU A 62 4.11 -44.13 40.87
N GLU A 63 2.79 -44.26 40.79
CA GLU A 63 2.09 -44.69 39.57
C GLU A 63 2.23 -43.64 38.44
N LYS A 64 2.15 -42.35 38.77
CA LYS A 64 2.35 -41.26 37.80
C LYS A 64 3.80 -41.17 37.32
N LEU A 65 4.77 -41.35 38.22
CA LEU A 65 6.19 -41.46 37.86
C LEU A 65 6.42 -42.65 36.93
N LYS A 66 5.82 -43.80 37.23
CA LYS A 66 5.92 -44.99 36.40
C LYS A 66 5.35 -44.78 34.98
N LYS A 67 4.22 -44.08 34.86
CA LYS A 67 3.62 -43.72 33.55
C LYS A 67 4.44 -42.70 32.75
N LEU A 68 5.19 -41.82 33.43
CA LEU A 68 6.07 -40.85 32.79
C LEU A 68 7.44 -41.47 32.42
N GLU A 69 7.91 -42.44 33.19
CA GLU A 69 9.11 -43.21 32.91
C GLU A 69 8.88 -44.34 31.88
N GLU A 70 7.62 -44.70 31.62
CA GLU A 70 7.23 -45.56 30.51
C GLU A 70 7.57 -44.86 29.18
N LYS A 71 8.74 -45.19 28.64
CA LYS A 71 9.09 -44.89 27.24
C LYS A 71 7.98 -45.45 26.35
N PRO A 72 7.40 -44.65 25.42
CA PRO A 72 6.34 -45.13 24.56
C PRO A 72 6.83 -46.38 23.83
N THR A 73 6.03 -47.44 23.89
CA THR A 73 6.31 -48.68 23.20
C THR A 73 6.45 -48.42 21.70
N ASN A 74 7.29 -49.22 21.03
CA ASN A 74 7.59 -49.07 19.60
C ASN A 74 6.29 -49.01 18.76
N ASP A 75 5.25 -49.75 19.18
CA ASP A 75 3.94 -49.75 18.53
C ASP A 75 3.21 -48.39 18.62
N LYS A 76 3.25 -47.71 19.77
CA LYS A 76 2.67 -46.35 19.91
C LYS A 76 3.42 -45.32 19.06
N LEU A 77 4.74 -45.48 18.95
CA LEU A 77 5.56 -44.62 18.09
C LEU A 77 5.25 -44.85 16.61
N LEU A 78 4.98 -46.09 16.21
CA LEU A 78 4.54 -46.43 14.85
C LEU A 78 3.17 -45.84 14.55
N ASP A 79 2.21 -45.95 15.47
CA ASP A 79 0.88 -45.32 15.32
C ASP A 79 1.01 -43.80 15.12
N TRP A 80 1.75 -43.12 16.00
CA TRP A 80 2.01 -41.68 15.85
C TRP A 80 2.72 -41.32 14.55
N LEU A 81 3.66 -42.15 14.09
CA LEU A 81 4.33 -41.96 12.81
C LEU A 81 3.35 -42.09 11.64
N THR A 82 2.40 -43.03 11.71
CA THR A 82 1.38 -43.19 10.67
C THR A 82 0.39 -42.04 10.65
N ASP A 83 -0.03 -41.55 11.81
CA ASP A 83 -0.93 -40.39 11.92
C ASP A 83 -0.24 -39.11 11.40
N LEU A 84 1.02 -38.87 11.78
CA LEU A 84 1.80 -37.74 11.28
C LEU A 84 2.06 -37.81 9.77
N ARG A 85 2.22 -39.00 9.20
CA ARG A 85 2.34 -39.19 7.75
C ARG A 85 1.04 -38.85 7.04
N ARG A 86 -0.09 -39.33 7.56
CA ARG A 86 -1.43 -39.05 7.01
C ARG A 86 -1.74 -37.55 7.07
N GLU A 87 -1.44 -36.91 8.19
CA GLU A 87 -1.62 -35.47 8.36
C GLU A 87 -0.74 -34.66 7.40
N ASN A 88 0.54 -35.04 7.24
CA ASN A 88 1.42 -34.41 6.25
C ASN A 88 0.91 -34.57 4.82
N GLU A 89 0.40 -35.74 4.45
CA GLU A 89 -0.15 -35.99 3.12
C GLU A 89 -1.40 -35.13 2.87
N PHE A 90 -2.29 -35.05 3.87
CA PHE A 90 -3.47 -34.19 3.81
C PHE A 90 -3.11 -32.70 3.66
N LEU A 91 -2.12 -32.22 4.43
CA LEU A 91 -1.64 -30.84 4.34
C LEU A 91 -1.01 -30.54 2.98
N ARG A 92 -0.21 -31.45 2.43
CA ARG A 92 0.35 -31.32 1.08
C ARG A 92 -0.73 -31.22 0.01
N MET A 93 -1.77 -32.06 0.10
CA MET A 93 -2.90 -32.02 -0.83
C MET A 93 -3.65 -30.69 -0.75
N LYS A 94 -3.90 -30.18 0.46
CA LYS A 94 -4.58 -28.90 0.68
C LYS A 94 -3.75 -27.71 0.16
N MET A 95 -2.43 -27.74 0.34
CA MET A 95 -1.51 -26.74 -0.21
C MET A 95 -1.56 -26.73 -1.75
N ALA A 96 -1.48 -27.91 -2.39
CA ALA A 96 -1.55 -28.02 -3.85
C ALA A 96 -2.87 -27.48 -4.41
N GLN A 97 -3.99 -27.72 -3.73
CA GLN A 97 -5.30 -27.18 -4.11
C GLN A 97 -5.36 -25.65 -3.97
N LEU A 98 -4.83 -25.11 -2.87
CA LEU A 98 -4.82 -23.66 -2.63
C LEU A 98 -3.89 -22.92 -3.60
N GLU A 99 -2.72 -23.46 -3.89
CA GLU A 99 -1.78 -22.91 -4.88
C GLU A 99 -2.37 -22.94 -6.29
N GLY A 100 -2.94 -24.08 -6.71
CA GLY A 100 -3.58 -24.21 -8.03
C GLY A 100 -4.78 -23.28 -8.21
N SER A 101 -5.63 -23.17 -7.18
CA SER A 101 -6.80 -22.27 -7.21
C SER A 101 -6.39 -20.79 -7.25
N LYS A 102 -5.47 -20.36 -6.39
CA LYS A 102 -5.00 -18.96 -6.35
C LYS A 102 -4.32 -18.54 -7.65
N MET A 103 -3.56 -19.45 -8.29
CA MET A 103 -2.90 -19.18 -9.57
C MET A 103 -3.91 -19.03 -10.71
N LEU A 104 -4.88 -19.95 -10.83
CA LEU A 104 -5.90 -19.91 -11.89
C LEU A 104 -6.78 -18.66 -11.82
N TYR A 105 -7.27 -18.28 -10.62
CA TYR A 105 -8.10 -17.08 -10.48
C TYR A 105 -7.32 -15.78 -10.73
N SER A 106 -6.04 -15.74 -10.33
CA SER A 106 -5.19 -14.57 -10.55
C SER A 106 -4.83 -14.42 -12.04
N GLU A 107 -4.50 -15.52 -12.71
CA GLU A 107 -4.09 -15.50 -14.13
C GLU A 107 -5.29 -15.20 -15.05
N GLU A 108 -6.45 -15.79 -14.79
CA GLU A 108 -7.67 -15.56 -15.57
C GLU A 108 -8.17 -14.11 -15.43
N ALA A 109 -8.15 -13.56 -14.21
CA ALA A 109 -8.53 -12.17 -13.97
C ALA A 109 -7.58 -11.19 -14.71
N LEU A 110 -6.27 -11.47 -14.69
CA LEU A 110 -5.29 -10.68 -15.45
C LEU A 110 -5.47 -10.82 -16.96
N ARG A 111 -5.89 -11.98 -17.46
CA ARG A 111 -6.18 -12.19 -18.89
C ARG A 111 -7.38 -11.36 -19.33
N ILE A 112 -8.49 -11.43 -18.60
CA ILE A 112 -9.72 -10.67 -18.88
C ILE A 112 -9.44 -9.17 -18.86
N GLU A 113 -8.68 -8.70 -17.87
CA GLU A 113 -8.30 -7.30 -17.76
C GLU A 113 -7.41 -6.85 -18.92
N ASN A 114 -6.42 -7.67 -19.32
CA ASN A 114 -5.60 -7.39 -20.49
C ASN A 114 -6.42 -7.34 -21.78
N GLU A 115 -7.39 -8.23 -21.97
CA GLU A 115 -8.29 -8.20 -23.13
C GLU A 115 -9.17 -6.96 -23.15
N ARG A 116 -9.65 -6.51 -21.99
CA ARG A 116 -10.39 -5.24 -21.85
C ARG A 116 -9.51 -4.06 -22.24
N MET A 117 -8.30 -3.98 -21.69
CA MET A 117 -7.33 -2.93 -21.97
C MET A 117 -6.91 -2.92 -23.44
N LYS A 118 -6.79 -4.09 -24.09
CA LYS A 118 -6.52 -4.18 -25.54
C LYS A 118 -7.67 -3.59 -26.35
N ARG A 119 -8.92 -3.92 -26.02
CA ARG A 119 -10.10 -3.37 -26.69
C ARG A 119 -10.18 -1.86 -26.55
N GLU A 120 -9.99 -1.33 -25.34
CA GLU A 120 -9.99 0.12 -25.09
C GLU A 120 -8.87 0.83 -25.85
N ASN A 121 -7.65 0.26 -25.85
CA ASN A 121 -6.54 0.80 -26.65
C ASN A 121 -6.86 0.83 -28.14
N GLU A 122 -7.54 -0.19 -28.65
CA GLU A 122 -7.88 -0.25 -30.07
C GLU A 122 -9.00 0.74 -30.45
N GLU A 123 -9.98 0.94 -29.57
CA GLU A 123 -10.98 2.01 -29.73
C GLU A 123 -10.35 3.40 -29.71
N LEU A 124 -9.44 3.66 -28.76
CA LEU A 124 -8.71 4.92 -28.70
C LEU A 124 -7.86 5.15 -29.95
N ARG A 125 -7.20 4.12 -30.46
CA ARG A 125 -6.44 4.20 -31.72
C ARG A 125 -7.32 4.59 -32.89
N ARG A 126 -8.51 3.97 -33.04
CA ARG A 126 -9.48 4.34 -34.09
C ARG A 126 -9.96 5.77 -33.93
N LYS A 127 -10.20 6.23 -32.70
CA LYS A 127 -10.60 7.61 -32.44
C LYS A 127 -9.51 8.61 -32.81
N ILE A 128 -8.25 8.31 -32.50
CA ILE A 128 -7.11 9.13 -32.90
C ILE A 128 -7.04 9.22 -34.43
N GLU A 129 -7.14 8.09 -35.13
CA GLU A 129 -7.09 8.04 -36.59
C GLU A 129 -8.21 8.89 -37.24
N ASN A 130 -9.43 8.81 -36.72
CA ASN A 130 -10.55 9.64 -37.19
C ASN A 130 -10.28 11.13 -36.98
N LEU A 131 -9.80 11.52 -35.79
CA LEU A 131 -9.46 12.91 -35.49
C LEU A 131 -8.31 13.42 -36.37
N GLU A 132 -7.30 12.60 -36.65
CA GLU A 132 -6.21 12.95 -37.55
C GLU A 132 -6.70 13.18 -38.98
N ASN A 133 -7.66 12.39 -39.45
CA ASN A 133 -8.30 12.58 -40.74
C ASN A 133 -9.12 13.88 -40.78
N GLU A 134 -9.92 14.17 -39.75
CA GLU A 134 -10.67 15.44 -39.64
C GLU A 134 -9.73 16.65 -39.65
N VAL A 135 -8.63 16.60 -38.90
CA VAL A 135 -7.61 17.67 -38.91
C VAL A 135 -7.00 17.85 -40.29
N ARG A 136 -6.77 16.75 -41.02
CA ARG A 136 -6.24 16.81 -42.39
C ARG A 136 -7.23 17.48 -43.34
N GLU A 137 -8.51 17.16 -43.25
CA GLU A 137 -9.57 17.77 -44.05
C GLU A 137 -9.71 19.27 -43.73
N LEU A 138 -9.74 19.64 -42.45
CA LEU A 138 -9.79 21.03 -42.02
C LEU A 138 -8.59 21.84 -42.52
N LYS A 139 -7.38 21.27 -42.47
CA LYS A 139 -6.18 21.90 -43.05
C LYS A 139 -6.33 22.12 -44.55
N ASN A 140 -6.88 21.15 -45.28
CA ASN A 140 -7.14 21.29 -46.71
C ASN A 140 -8.17 22.39 -47.00
N SER A 141 -9.27 22.44 -46.24
CA SER A 141 -10.28 23.50 -46.34
C SER A 141 -9.68 24.88 -46.05
N ILE A 142 -8.87 25.02 -45.01
CA ILE A 142 -8.16 26.27 -44.69
C ILE A 142 -7.25 26.69 -45.85
N ASN A 143 -6.51 25.75 -46.44
CA ASN A 143 -5.65 26.04 -47.58
C ASN A 143 -6.47 26.49 -48.81
N TYR A 144 -7.61 25.85 -49.07
CA TYR A 144 -8.54 26.25 -50.12
C TYR A 144 -9.05 27.69 -49.89
N TYR A 145 -9.51 28.01 -48.68
CA TYR A 145 -9.98 29.36 -48.36
C TYR A 145 -8.85 30.40 -48.41
N ARG A 146 -7.63 30.04 -47.98
CA ARG A 146 -6.45 30.91 -48.09
C ARG A 146 -6.12 31.24 -49.55
N ASP A 147 -6.20 30.25 -50.44
CA ASP A 147 -6.00 30.46 -51.89
C ASP A 147 -7.11 31.33 -52.48
N LEU A 148 -8.37 31.07 -52.13
CA LEU A 148 -9.51 31.88 -52.56
C LEU A 148 -9.38 33.34 -52.10
N VAL A 149 -9.07 33.56 -50.82
CA VAL A 149 -8.82 34.89 -50.27
C VAL A 149 -7.64 35.57 -50.96
N SER A 150 -6.57 34.83 -51.26
CA SER A 150 -5.42 35.38 -51.99
C SER A 150 -5.79 35.82 -53.41
N LYS A 151 -6.67 35.10 -54.10
CA LYS A 151 -7.21 35.49 -55.40
C LYS A 151 -8.13 36.71 -55.32
N LEU A 152 -8.90 36.84 -54.24
CA LEU A 152 -9.86 37.94 -54.04
C LEU A 152 -9.20 39.25 -53.57
N GLN A 153 -8.19 39.16 -52.70
CA GLN A 153 -7.45 40.32 -52.18
C GLN A 153 -6.51 40.96 -53.21
N GLY A 154 -6.40 40.34 -54.40
CA GLY A 154 -5.62 40.85 -55.52
C GLY A 154 -4.10 40.78 -55.32
N SER A 155 -3.35 41.26 -56.30
CA SER A 155 -1.89 41.11 -56.36
C SER A 155 -1.17 42.38 -55.92
N TYR A 156 -0.03 42.19 -55.25
CA TYR A 156 0.86 43.27 -54.82
C TYR A 156 2.15 43.19 -55.63
N THR A 157 2.61 44.32 -56.13
CA THR A 157 3.92 44.44 -56.78
C THR A 157 4.76 45.46 -56.03
N VAL A 158 5.89 45.00 -55.50
CA VAL A 158 6.90 45.87 -54.91
C VAL A 158 7.66 46.54 -56.05
N LEU A 159 7.59 47.86 -56.14
CA LEU A 159 8.38 48.63 -57.11
C LEU A 159 9.72 49.02 -56.47
N ASN A 160 9.67 49.52 -55.24
CA ASN A 160 10.80 49.74 -54.36
C ASN A 160 10.32 49.80 -52.90
N LYS A 161 11.24 49.96 -51.95
CA LYS A 161 10.95 50.02 -50.51
C LYS A 161 9.87 51.02 -50.09
N TYR A 162 9.67 52.10 -50.84
CA TYR A 162 8.70 53.14 -50.51
C TYR A 162 7.54 53.22 -51.50
N ASN A 163 7.48 52.35 -52.52
CA ASN A 163 6.48 52.41 -53.57
C ASN A 163 5.94 51.02 -53.87
N TYR A 164 4.63 50.86 -53.63
CA TYR A 164 3.92 49.59 -53.79
C TYR A 164 2.73 49.78 -54.71
N ARG A 165 2.56 48.89 -55.69
CA ARG A 165 1.37 48.84 -56.53
C ARG A 165 0.45 47.75 -56.00
N ILE A 166 -0.80 48.11 -55.77
CA ILE A 166 -1.85 47.20 -55.37
C ILE A 166 -2.83 47.05 -56.53
N CYS A 167 -3.18 45.82 -56.85
CA CYS A 167 -4.29 45.49 -57.71
C CYS A 167 -5.40 44.94 -56.81
N ILE A 168 -6.52 45.64 -56.67
CA ILE A 168 -7.67 45.22 -55.87
C ILE A 168 -8.84 44.96 -56.82
N ARG A 169 -9.53 43.84 -56.67
CA ARG A 169 -10.75 43.59 -57.42
C ARG A 169 -11.91 44.33 -56.74
N ASN A 170 -12.55 45.24 -57.46
CA ASN A 170 -13.75 45.90 -56.98
C ASN A 170 -14.89 44.85 -56.91
N PRO A 171 -15.49 44.61 -55.73
CA PRO A 171 -16.50 43.57 -55.55
C PRO A 171 -17.82 43.89 -56.27
N GLU A 172 -18.13 45.16 -56.53
CA GLU A 172 -19.38 45.59 -57.17
C GLU A 172 -19.29 45.53 -58.70
N THR A 173 -18.16 45.98 -59.27
CA THR A 173 -17.97 46.03 -60.73
C THR A 173 -17.23 44.82 -61.28
N GLY A 174 -16.50 44.10 -60.43
CA GLY A 174 -15.65 42.97 -60.83
C GLY A 174 -14.35 43.36 -61.54
N GLU A 175 -14.15 44.66 -61.79
CA GLU A 175 -12.95 45.22 -62.42
C GLU A 175 -11.77 45.29 -61.44
N TYR A 176 -10.55 45.30 -61.99
CA TYR A 176 -9.33 45.45 -61.20
C TYR A 176 -8.92 46.91 -61.14
N GLU A 177 -8.87 47.46 -59.92
CA GLU A 177 -8.39 48.80 -59.65
C GLU A 177 -6.93 48.76 -59.21
N TYR A 178 -6.11 49.60 -59.85
CA TYR A 178 -4.70 49.74 -59.50
C TYR A 178 -4.50 50.98 -58.65
N GLN A 179 -3.97 50.79 -57.44
CA GLN A 179 -3.63 51.88 -56.54
C GLN A 179 -2.12 51.87 -56.27
N LEU A 180 -1.50 53.04 -56.34
CA LEU A 180 -0.09 53.22 -55.99
C LEU A 180 -0.01 53.79 -54.58
N ILE A 181 0.59 53.03 -53.67
CA ILE A 181 0.90 53.49 -52.32
C ILE A 181 2.35 53.98 -52.29
N LYS A 182 2.51 55.22 -51.86
CA LYS A 182 3.80 55.84 -51.61
C LYS A 182 3.97 56.02 -50.11
N LEU A 183 4.96 55.34 -49.56
CA LEU A 183 5.33 55.46 -48.15
C LEU A 183 6.31 56.64 -48.00
N PRO A 184 6.17 57.45 -46.95
CA PRO A 184 7.11 58.52 -46.68
C PRO A 184 8.48 57.95 -46.22
N PRO A 185 9.59 58.72 -46.34
CA PRO A 185 10.93 58.23 -46.03
C PRO A 185 11.15 57.82 -44.57
N ASP A 186 10.40 58.43 -43.64
CA ASP A 186 10.40 58.20 -42.20
C ASP A 186 9.37 57.15 -41.75
N PHE A 187 8.68 56.52 -42.69
CA PHE A 187 7.65 55.52 -42.41
C PHE A 187 8.19 54.33 -41.61
N ASP A 188 7.53 54.02 -40.48
CA ASP A 188 7.77 52.82 -39.68
C ASP A 188 6.66 51.77 -39.91
N PRO A 189 6.94 50.66 -40.61
CA PRO A 189 5.96 49.61 -40.88
C PRO A 189 5.67 48.67 -39.69
N TYR A 190 6.34 48.84 -38.55
CA TYR A 190 6.19 47.97 -37.38
C TYR A 190 5.23 48.52 -36.33
N ASN A 191 4.84 49.79 -36.45
CA ASN A 191 4.05 50.47 -35.45
C ASN A 191 2.78 51.12 -36.06
N PRO A 192 1.80 50.33 -36.53
CA PRO A 192 0.52 50.86 -36.97
C PRO A 192 -0.21 51.50 -35.78
N THR A 193 -0.95 52.58 -36.02
CA THR A 193 -1.76 53.25 -34.99
C THR A 193 -2.82 52.30 -34.44
N TYR A 194 -3.48 51.53 -35.31
CA TYR A 194 -4.36 50.43 -34.97
C TYR A 194 -4.64 49.54 -36.19
N ILE A 195 -5.22 48.37 -35.95
CA ILE A 195 -5.66 47.43 -36.99
C ILE A 195 -7.18 47.29 -36.94
N THR A 196 -7.86 47.51 -38.06
CA THR A 196 -9.31 47.35 -38.15
C THR A 196 -9.71 45.87 -38.09
N LYS A 197 -10.98 45.59 -37.76
CA LYS A 197 -11.53 44.22 -37.80
C LYS A 197 -11.45 43.59 -39.18
N ASP A 198 -11.42 44.41 -40.23
CA ASP A 198 -11.33 43.98 -41.64
C ASP A 198 -9.89 43.68 -42.08
N GLY A 199 -8.91 43.75 -41.17
CA GLY A 199 -7.51 43.47 -41.49
C GLY A 199 -6.82 44.60 -42.25
N ILE A 200 -7.16 45.85 -41.92
CA ILE A 200 -6.48 47.04 -42.46
C ILE A 200 -5.65 47.67 -41.35
N GLU A 201 -4.35 47.80 -41.57
CA GLU A 201 -3.44 48.58 -40.74
C GLU A 201 -3.62 50.07 -41.07
N VAL A 202 -3.88 50.88 -40.04
CA VAL A 202 -4.05 52.32 -40.17
C VAL A 202 -2.87 53.01 -39.51
N TYR A 203 -2.24 53.90 -40.27
CA TYR A 203 -1.17 54.77 -39.83
C TYR A 203 -1.67 56.21 -39.91
N GLU A 204 -2.30 56.70 -38.83
CA GLU A 204 -2.97 58.00 -38.81
C GLU A 204 -2.01 59.16 -39.08
N GLU A 205 -0.80 59.08 -38.52
CA GLU A 205 0.27 60.08 -38.69
C GLU A 205 0.60 60.34 -40.17
N TYR A 206 0.57 59.28 -40.99
CA TYR A 206 0.88 59.35 -42.41
C TYR A 206 -0.37 59.41 -43.30
N GLY A 207 -1.57 59.28 -42.74
CA GLY A 207 -2.81 59.15 -43.51
C GLY A 207 -2.88 57.90 -44.39
N ILE A 208 -2.13 56.84 -44.02
CA ILE A 208 -1.97 55.62 -44.82
C ILE A 208 -2.84 54.49 -44.26
N ARG A 209 -3.51 53.77 -45.15
CA ARG A 209 -4.31 52.58 -44.82
C ARG A 209 -3.91 51.45 -45.75
N ILE A 210 -3.40 50.36 -45.19
CA ILE A 210 -2.91 49.22 -45.97
C ILE A 210 -3.51 47.91 -45.46
N PRO A 211 -3.84 46.95 -46.33
CA PRO A 211 -4.18 45.60 -45.88
C PRO A 211 -3.00 44.98 -45.11
N THR A 212 -3.27 44.24 -44.04
CA THR A 212 -2.24 43.58 -43.21
C THR A 212 -1.28 42.72 -44.03
N LYS A 213 -1.79 42.02 -45.06
CA LYS A 213 -0.98 41.23 -45.99
C LYS A 213 0.06 42.08 -46.74
N LEU A 214 -0.29 43.30 -47.12
CA LEU A 214 0.69 44.24 -47.68
C LEU A 214 1.64 44.77 -46.61
N GLY A 215 1.14 45.01 -45.40
CA GLY A 215 1.96 45.33 -44.23
C GLY A 215 3.06 44.30 -43.99
N ASP A 216 2.76 43.01 -44.08
CA ASP A 216 3.74 41.92 -43.95
C ASP A 216 4.81 42.00 -45.04
N ILE A 217 4.42 42.21 -46.30
CA ILE A 217 5.36 42.36 -47.43
C ILE A 217 6.25 43.60 -47.21
N ILE A 218 5.68 44.72 -46.78
CA ILE A 218 6.44 45.95 -46.50
C ILE A 218 7.45 45.68 -45.38
N ARG A 219 7.03 45.05 -44.28
CA ARG A 219 7.93 44.69 -43.18
C ARG A 219 9.07 43.78 -43.65
N GLU A 220 8.80 42.77 -44.47
CA GLU A 220 9.86 41.92 -45.04
C GLU A 220 10.88 42.73 -45.86
N GLU A 221 10.44 43.68 -46.68
CA GLU A 221 11.35 44.55 -47.43
C GLU A 221 12.16 45.49 -46.50
N PHE A 222 11.53 46.06 -45.46
CA PHE A 222 12.24 46.90 -44.49
C PHE A 222 13.22 46.10 -43.62
N LYS A 223 12.95 44.82 -43.32
CA LYS A 223 13.90 43.94 -42.61
C LYS A 223 15.17 43.72 -43.42
N LYS A 224 15.08 43.54 -44.74
CA LYS A 224 16.26 43.29 -45.60
C LYS A 224 17.31 44.39 -45.42
N ASP A 225 16.89 45.65 -45.38
CA ASP A 225 17.79 46.79 -45.19
C ASP A 225 18.51 46.80 -43.83
N ILE A 226 17.84 46.33 -42.77
CA ILE A 226 18.45 46.20 -41.43
C ILE A 226 19.58 45.18 -41.51
N TYR A 227 19.32 44.01 -42.11
CA TYR A 227 20.34 42.98 -42.28
C TYR A 227 21.51 43.43 -43.17
N TRP A 228 21.26 44.23 -44.22
CA TRP A 228 22.33 44.78 -45.05
C TRP A 228 23.21 45.78 -44.30
N ARG A 229 22.63 46.64 -43.44
CA ARG A 229 23.40 47.55 -42.57
C ARG A 229 24.28 46.81 -41.58
N ASP A 230 23.74 45.78 -40.93
CA ASP A 230 24.48 45.00 -39.94
C ASP A 230 25.68 44.29 -40.61
N PHE A 231 25.53 43.84 -41.85
CA PHE A 231 26.60 43.21 -42.62
C PHE A 231 27.68 44.18 -43.11
N GLU A 232 27.34 45.45 -43.35
CA GLU A 232 28.30 46.51 -43.70
C GLU A 232 29.05 47.06 -42.49
N LEU A 233 28.46 47.02 -41.29
CA LEU A 233 29.10 47.44 -40.03
C LEU A 233 30.10 46.42 -39.49
N ASP A 234 30.02 45.16 -39.93
CA ASP A 234 30.96 44.07 -39.59
C ASP A 234 32.19 43.99 -40.53
N ARG A 235 32.41 44.99 -41.40
CA ARG A 235 33.60 45.12 -42.27
C ARG A 235 34.47 46.31 -41.90
#